data_AF-A0A0D2EAQ4-F1
#
_entry.id   AF-A0A0D2EAQ4-F1
#
_cell.length_a   1.000
_cell.length_b   1.000
_cell.length_c   1.000
_cell.angle_alpha   90.00
_cell.angle_beta   90.00
_cell.angle_gamma   90.00
#
_symmetry.space_group_name_H-M   'P 1'
#
loop_
_entity.id
_entity.type
_entity.pdbx_description
1 polymer ?
#
loop_
_entity_poly.entity_id
_entity_poly.type
_entity_poly.pdbx_seq_one_letter_code
_entity_poly.pdbx_strand_id
1 'polypeptide(L)'
;MGLELVSKKSWKSHLQHTCIPASARNWIWRLFFIAPPLAVFLMSFPFTIMRVQGASMAPFFNINSAPDLPPTAPDIILVKKIKGIKALSNLTGYRLDRLRLERGQIVVFYAPHDPTKLAVKRVIGIPGDRIKPLPGYPGGDDPVIIPYNHVWVEGDANSRERSMDSNYFGPISQNMVFGLVIAVLTPWTSPVAVNWDEHDYPAKTSGRLEKDVVQQAKLDPDEEASQKDNPFADGRAAIELAMMRKNRDQLVTMMRDRSKFNRLKGIYERAQTELRRGNKESREVASELVEELQVLFESVGLNKDGSPIPPAMGSLGQGGENEQQDLERQKRLKVYLARQHQHSNEGIES
;
A
#
# COMPACT_ATOMS: atom_id res chain seq x y z
N MET A 1 67.55 -69.31 13.75
CA MET A 1 67.28 -67.98 13.16
C MET A 1 65.77 -67.85 13.06
N GLY A 2 65.09 -67.34 14.07
CA GLY A 2 64.88 -65.91 14.27
C GLY A 2 63.37 -65.65 14.20
N LEU A 3 62.68 -65.97 15.30
CA LEU A 3 61.31 -65.53 15.57
C LEU A 3 61.38 -64.07 16.03
N GLU A 4 60.89 -63.11 15.25
CA GLU A 4 60.54 -61.80 15.80
C GLU A 4 59.36 -61.13 15.07
N LEU A 5 58.27 -61.00 15.84
CA LEU A 5 57.51 -59.78 16.09
C LEU A 5 56.75 -59.13 14.93
N VAL A 6 55.52 -59.60 14.73
CA VAL A 6 54.42 -58.80 14.15
C VAL A 6 54.06 -57.69 15.16
N SER A 7 54.59 -56.50 14.92
CA SER A 7 54.33 -55.29 15.70
C SER A 7 52.90 -54.78 15.50
N LYS A 8 52.08 -54.82 16.57
CA LYS A 8 50.81 -54.09 16.70
C LYS A 8 51.06 -52.57 16.51
N LYS A 9 50.66 -52.00 15.37
CA LYS A 9 50.62 -50.53 15.19
C LYS A 9 49.21 -49.97 15.33
N SER A 10 48.90 -49.63 16.58
CA SER A 10 48.27 -48.38 17.04
C SER A 10 47.21 -47.72 16.14
N TRP A 11 45.95 -47.90 16.51
CA TRP A 11 44.86 -47.00 16.15
C TRP A 11 44.99 -45.69 16.94
N LYS A 12 45.42 -44.59 16.30
CA LYS A 12 45.15 -43.23 16.79
C LYS A 12 44.91 -42.23 15.65
N SER A 13 43.65 -41.80 15.57
CA SER A 13 43.15 -40.44 15.31
C SER A 13 43.72 -39.62 14.14
N HIS A 14 42.89 -39.44 13.11
CA HIS A 14 42.87 -38.19 12.33
C HIS A 14 41.43 -37.77 12.01
N LEU A 15 40.71 -37.28 13.03
CA LEU A 15 39.65 -36.30 12.79
C LEU A 15 40.36 -34.96 12.56
N GLN A 16 40.84 -34.76 11.32
CA GLN A 16 41.31 -33.45 10.90
C GLN A 16 40.08 -32.56 10.72
N HIS A 17 39.85 -31.64 11.68
CA HIS A 17 38.92 -30.54 11.46
C HIS A 17 39.50 -29.64 10.38
N THR A 18 39.15 -29.90 9.12
CA THR A 18 39.54 -29.05 8.00
C THR A 18 38.89 -27.69 8.17
N CYS A 19 39.67 -26.69 8.60
CA CYS A 19 39.22 -25.32 8.75
C CYS A 19 38.86 -24.75 7.37
N ILE A 20 37.65 -24.22 7.21
CA ILE A 20 37.22 -23.61 5.95
C ILE A 20 38.13 -22.41 5.63
N PRO A 21 38.68 -22.29 4.41
CA PRO A 21 39.57 -21.20 4.04
C PRO A 21 38.89 -19.84 4.18
N ALA A 22 39.64 -18.81 4.60
CA ALA A 22 39.11 -17.49 4.92
C ALA A 22 38.34 -16.83 3.75
N SER A 23 38.76 -17.09 2.52
CA SER A 23 38.09 -16.65 1.29
C SER A 23 36.68 -17.25 1.16
N ALA A 24 36.54 -18.55 1.45
CA ALA A 24 35.26 -19.24 1.43
C ALA A 24 34.36 -18.76 2.59
N ARG A 25 34.92 -18.52 3.78
CA ARG A 25 34.16 -17.93 4.91
C ARG A 25 33.61 -16.55 4.56
N ASN A 26 34.40 -15.68 3.94
CA ASN A 26 33.95 -14.35 3.52
C ASN A 26 32.90 -14.42 2.40
N TRP A 27 33.03 -15.39 1.48
CA TRP A 27 32.05 -15.60 0.42
C TRP A 27 30.73 -16.13 0.96
N ILE A 28 30.78 -17.08 1.90
CA ILE A 28 29.60 -17.60 2.62
C ILE A 28 28.93 -16.48 3.43
N TRP A 29 29.71 -15.63 4.11
CA TRP A 29 29.17 -14.47 4.81
C TRP A 29 28.50 -13.48 3.85
N ARG A 30 29.11 -13.16 2.70
CA ARG A 30 28.47 -12.31 1.68
C ARG A 30 27.17 -12.92 1.16
N LEU A 31 27.16 -14.22 0.89
CA LEU A 31 25.96 -14.91 0.43
C LEU A 31 24.88 -14.93 1.51
N PHE A 32 25.22 -15.10 2.79
CA PHE A 32 24.27 -15.05 3.90
C PHE A 32 23.61 -13.68 4.06
N PHE A 33 24.31 -12.58 3.75
CA PHE A 33 23.76 -11.22 3.82
C PHE A 33 23.06 -10.76 2.54
N ILE A 34 23.50 -11.23 1.37
CA ILE A 34 22.93 -10.84 0.07
C ILE A 34 21.75 -11.74 -0.31
N ALA A 35 21.79 -13.03 0.02
CA ALA A 35 20.76 -13.98 -0.41
C ALA A 35 19.37 -13.70 0.18
N PRO A 36 19.18 -13.33 1.46
CA PRO A 36 17.84 -13.05 1.97
C PRO A 36 17.19 -11.80 1.33
N PRO A 37 17.86 -10.64 1.20
CA PRO A 37 17.32 -9.50 0.47
C PRO A 37 17.06 -9.82 -1.01
N LEU A 38 17.98 -10.56 -1.66
CA LEU A 38 17.80 -10.97 -3.06
C LEU A 38 16.64 -11.95 -3.21
N ALA A 39 16.43 -12.86 -2.27
CA ALA A 39 15.31 -13.80 -2.27
C ALA A 39 13.97 -13.09 -2.04
N VAL A 40 13.92 -12.11 -1.12
CA VAL A 40 12.74 -11.26 -0.92
C VAL A 40 12.47 -10.40 -2.16
N PHE A 41 13.50 -9.86 -2.79
CA PHE A 41 13.40 -9.16 -4.08
C PHE A 41 12.86 -10.09 -5.16
N LEU A 42 13.34 -11.33 -5.21
CA LEU A 42 12.86 -12.33 -6.17
C LEU A 42 11.39 -12.68 -5.95
N MET A 43 10.98 -12.87 -4.70
CA MET A 43 9.59 -13.17 -4.33
C MET A 43 8.65 -11.98 -4.59
N SER A 44 9.16 -10.76 -4.52
CA SER A 44 8.41 -9.53 -4.75
C SER A 44 8.36 -9.06 -6.21
N PHE A 45 9.05 -9.75 -7.14
CA PHE A 45 9.07 -9.36 -8.54
C PHE A 45 7.65 -9.13 -9.10
N PRO A 46 7.46 -8.08 -9.92
CA PRO A 46 6.15 -7.70 -10.43
C PRO A 46 5.64 -8.65 -11.51
N PHE A 47 6.42 -9.63 -11.96
CA PHE A 47 6.02 -10.59 -12.98
C PHE A 47 5.91 -12.00 -12.40
N THR A 48 4.97 -12.78 -12.92
CA THR A 48 4.82 -14.20 -12.62
C THR A 48 4.40 -14.95 -13.87
N ILE A 49 4.90 -16.16 -14.03
CA ILE A 49 4.51 -17.05 -15.11
C ILE A 49 3.37 -17.92 -14.61
N MET A 50 2.32 -18.08 -15.41
CA MET A 50 1.16 -18.90 -15.07
C MET A 50 0.78 -19.79 -16.25
N ARG A 51 0.08 -20.89 -15.96
CA ARG A 51 -0.50 -21.78 -16.98
C ARG A 51 -2.01 -21.53 -17.03
N VAL A 52 -2.55 -21.39 -18.23
CA VAL A 52 -3.98 -21.20 -18.48
C VAL A 52 -4.54 -22.49 -19.05
N GLN A 53 -5.61 -23.00 -18.43
CA GLN A 53 -6.33 -24.18 -18.87
C GLN A 53 -7.81 -23.85 -19.00
N GLY A 54 -8.47 -24.45 -19.99
CA GLY A 54 -9.91 -24.39 -20.17
C GLY A 54 -10.36 -23.57 -21.39
N ALA A 55 -11.62 -23.79 -21.78
CA ALA A 55 -12.22 -23.26 -23.00
C ALA A 55 -12.69 -21.80 -22.88
N SER A 56 -12.72 -21.22 -21.68
CA SER A 56 -13.44 -19.97 -21.46
C SER A 56 -12.87 -18.74 -22.15
N MET A 57 -11.57 -18.76 -22.46
CA MET A 57 -10.86 -17.70 -23.18
C MET A 57 -10.58 -18.06 -24.64
N ALA A 58 -11.15 -19.16 -25.15
CA ALA A 58 -11.07 -19.48 -26.57
C ALA A 58 -11.92 -18.49 -27.38
N PRO A 59 -11.46 -18.01 -28.56
CA PRO A 59 -10.29 -18.49 -29.29
C PRO A 59 -8.96 -17.84 -28.89
N PHE A 60 -8.94 -16.82 -28.03
CA PHE A 60 -7.72 -16.07 -27.72
C PHE A 60 -6.66 -16.92 -26.99
N PHE A 61 -7.10 -17.71 -25.99
CA PHE A 61 -6.28 -18.74 -25.36
C PHE A 61 -6.84 -20.12 -25.63
N ASN A 62 -5.95 -21.09 -25.68
CA ASN A 62 -6.22 -22.51 -25.84
C ASN A 62 -7.19 -22.78 -27.00
N ILE A 63 -6.83 -22.33 -28.22
CA ILE A 63 -7.64 -22.39 -29.45
C ILE A 63 -8.32 -23.76 -29.65
N ASN A 64 -7.63 -24.84 -29.29
CA ASN A 64 -8.08 -26.23 -29.49
C ASN A 64 -8.85 -26.82 -28.28
N SER A 65 -9.31 -25.99 -27.35
CA SER A 65 -10.13 -26.42 -26.21
C SER A 65 -11.59 -26.61 -26.62
N ALA A 66 -11.86 -27.55 -27.51
CA ALA A 66 -13.21 -28.06 -27.70
C ALA A 66 -13.47 -29.20 -26.70
N PRO A 67 -14.71 -29.35 -26.18
CA PRO A 67 -15.05 -30.48 -25.32
C PRO A 67 -14.85 -31.85 -25.99
N ASP A 68 -14.91 -31.89 -27.33
CA ASP A 68 -14.79 -33.11 -28.13
C ASP A 68 -13.34 -33.46 -28.53
N LEU A 69 -12.36 -32.62 -28.14
CA LEU A 69 -10.95 -32.80 -28.48
C LEU A 69 -10.13 -33.25 -27.26
N PRO A 70 -9.02 -33.98 -27.47
CA PRO A 70 -8.11 -34.32 -26.38
C PRO A 70 -7.60 -33.04 -25.68
N PRO A 71 -7.30 -33.11 -24.37
CA PRO A 71 -6.85 -31.96 -23.61
C PRO A 71 -5.60 -31.36 -24.25
N THR A 72 -5.73 -30.13 -24.75
CA THR A 72 -4.62 -29.39 -25.36
C THR A 72 -3.61 -28.97 -24.31
N ALA A 73 -2.34 -28.84 -24.70
CA ALA A 73 -1.31 -28.29 -23.83
C ALA A 73 -1.72 -26.90 -23.32
N PRO A 74 -1.50 -26.58 -22.03
CA PRO A 74 -1.88 -25.29 -21.48
C PRO A 74 -1.02 -24.16 -22.05
N ASP A 75 -1.66 -23.04 -22.35
CA ASP A 75 -0.93 -21.81 -22.67
C ASP A 75 -0.20 -21.28 -21.44
N ILE A 76 1.08 -20.97 -21.62
CA ILE A 76 1.91 -20.31 -20.61
C ILE A 76 1.82 -18.81 -20.84
N ILE A 77 1.43 -18.07 -19.82
CA ILE A 77 1.27 -16.62 -19.85
C ILE A 77 2.20 -15.91 -18.87
N LEU A 78 2.58 -14.70 -19.21
CA LEU A 78 3.30 -13.77 -18.34
C LEU A 78 2.32 -12.76 -17.74
N VAL A 79 2.30 -12.68 -16.42
CA VAL A 79 1.35 -11.87 -15.66
C VAL A 79 2.10 -10.82 -14.85
N LYS A 80 1.68 -9.56 -15.00
CA LYS A 80 2.13 -8.41 -14.22
C LYS A 80 1.27 -8.29 -12.94
N LYS A 81 1.81 -8.69 -11.79
CA LYS A 81 1.17 -8.67 -10.46
C LYS A 81 0.94 -7.24 -9.96
N ILE A 82 -0.29 -6.94 -9.53
CA ILE A 82 -0.66 -5.63 -8.97
C ILE A 82 0.10 -5.38 -7.65
N LYS A 83 0.20 -6.40 -6.80
CA LYS A 83 0.91 -6.30 -5.51
C LYS A 83 2.41 -5.97 -5.69
N GLY A 84 3.05 -6.52 -6.72
CA GLY A 84 4.47 -6.25 -7.01
C GLY A 84 4.70 -4.80 -7.45
N ILE A 85 3.76 -4.21 -8.22
CA ILE A 85 3.81 -2.79 -8.60
C ILE A 85 3.69 -1.90 -7.35
N LYS A 86 2.73 -2.20 -6.47
CA LYS A 86 2.55 -1.45 -5.21
C LYS A 86 3.80 -1.54 -4.32
N ALA A 87 4.40 -2.73 -4.20
CA ALA A 87 5.63 -2.92 -3.44
C ALA A 87 6.81 -2.11 -4.02
N LEU A 88 6.97 -2.11 -5.35
CA LEU A 88 7.99 -1.32 -6.04
C LEU A 88 7.77 0.19 -5.85
N SER A 89 6.52 0.65 -5.96
CA SER A 89 6.14 2.04 -5.72
C SER A 89 6.50 2.48 -4.30
N ASN A 90 6.16 1.67 -3.30
CA ASN A 90 6.48 1.95 -1.91
C ASN A 90 7.99 1.99 -1.64
N LEU A 91 8.75 1.07 -2.24
CA LEU A 91 10.21 0.98 -2.06
C LEU A 91 10.96 2.15 -2.70
N THR A 92 10.53 2.56 -3.89
CA THR A 92 11.25 3.56 -4.68
C THR A 92 10.80 4.99 -4.40
N GLY A 93 9.76 5.18 -3.59
CA GLY A 93 9.17 6.49 -3.30
C GLY A 93 8.42 7.12 -4.48
N TYR A 94 8.49 6.52 -5.67
CA TYR A 94 7.68 6.92 -6.82
C TYR A 94 6.25 6.45 -6.60
N ARG A 95 5.31 7.39 -6.60
CA ARG A 95 3.88 7.08 -6.72
C ARG A 95 3.63 6.57 -8.14
N LEU A 96 3.74 5.26 -8.35
CA LEU A 96 3.17 4.68 -9.56
C LEU A 96 1.65 4.79 -9.42
N ASP A 97 1.01 5.25 -10.49
CA ASP A 97 -0.45 5.35 -10.52
C ASP A 97 -1.07 4.01 -10.11
N ARG A 98 -2.16 4.08 -9.34
CA ARG A 98 -3.01 2.91 -9.09
C ARG A 98 -3.28 2.27 -10.45
N LEU A 99 -2.96 0.99 -10.59
CA LEU A 99 -3.14 0.28 -11.85
C LEU A 99 -4.59 0.48 -12.32
N ARG A 100 -4.76 1.31 -13.36
CA ARG A 100 -6.07 1.58 -13.94
C ARG A 100 -6.35 0.44 -14.90
N LEU A 101 -7.39 -0.33 -14.59
CA LEU A 101 -7.86 -1.35 -15.50
C LEU A 101 -8.57 -0.67 -16.66
N GLU A 102 -8.22 -1.10 -17.87
CA GLU A 102 -8.79 -0.60 -19.11
C GLU A 102 -9.63 -1.69 -19.77
N ARG A 103 -10.58 -1.25 -20.59
CA ARG A 103 -11.44 -2.15 -21.37
C ARG A 103 -10.58 -2.94 -22.35
N GLY A 104 -10.89 -4.22 -22.53
CA GLY A 104 -10.16 -5.14 -23.40
C GLY A 104 -8.97 -5.84 -22.72
N GLN A 105 -8.44 -5.31 -21.62
CA GLN A 105 -7.33 -5.93 -20.89
C GLN A 105 -7.71 -7.32 -20.36
N ILE A 106 -6.74 -8.23 -20.33
CA ILE A 106 -6.92 -9.57 -19.77
C ILE A 106 -6.37 -9.58 -18.36
N VAL A 107 -7.22 -9.98 -17.42
CA VAL A 107 -6.92 -9.99 -15.98
C VAL A 107 -6.92 -11.41 -15.43
N VAL A 108 -6.02 -11.65 -14.50
CA VAL A 108 -6.03 -12.80 -13.60
C VAL A 108 -6.59 -12.33 -12.27
N PHE A 109 -7.62 -12.99 -11.74
CA PHE A 109 -8.26 -12.62 -10.49
C PHE A 109 -8.68 -13.85 -9.68
N TYR A 110 -8.91 -13.64 -8.39
CA TYR A 110 -9.45 -14.68 -7.51
C TYR A 110 -10.94 -14.87 -7.77
N ALA A 111 -11.37 -16.11 -8.02
CA ALA A 111 -12.75 -16.41 -8.35
C ALA A 111 -13.68 -16.10 -7.15
N PRO A 112 -14.80 -15.37 -7.32
CA PRO A 112 -15.69 -15.02 -6.22
C PRO A 112 -16.28 -16.24 -5.50
N HIS A 113 -16.50 -17.34 -6.22
CA HIS A 113 -17.04 -18.59 -5.69
C HIS A 113 -16.02 -19.39 -4.89
N ASP A 114 -14.74 -19.24 -5.22
CA ASP A 114 -13.64 -19.99 -4.63
C ASP A 114 -12.35 -19.15 -4.66
N PRO A 115 -12.05 -18.42 -3.56
CA PRO A 115 -10.90 -17.52 -3.51
C PRO A 115 -9.55 -18.26 -3.55
N THR A 116 -9.53 -19.59 -3.49
CA THR A 116 -8.31 -20.38 -3.68
C THR A 116 -7.94 -20.53 -5.15
N LYS A 117 -8.90 -20.32 -6.07
CA LYS A 117 -8.73 -20.48 -7.51
C LYS A 117 -8.55 -19.14 -8.20
N LEU A 118 -7.68 -19.15 -9.22
CA LEU A 118 -7.47 -18.01 -10.11
C LEU A 118 -8.18 -18.27 -11.43
N ALA A 119 -8.89 -17.26 -11.92
CA ALA A 119 -9.53 -17.25 -13.22
C ALA A 119 -8.89 -16.20 -14.11
N VAL A 120 -8.86 -16.47 -15.42
CA VAL A 120 -8.40 -15.53 -16.46
C VAL A 120 -9.60 -15.12 -17.29
N LYS A 121 -9.88 -13.82 -17.34
CA LYS A 121 -10.99 -13.22 -18.11
C LYS A 121 -10.57 -11.89 -18.72
N ARG A 122 -11.37 -11.42 -19.67
CA ARG A 122 -11.21 -10.10 -20.29
C ARG A 122 -12.08 -9.07 -19.59
N VAL A 123 -11.53 -7.89 -19.32
CA VAL A 123 -12.27 -6.73 -18.82
C VAL A 123 -13.12 -6.18 -19.95
N ILE A 124 -14.44 -6.21 -19.77
CA ILE A 124 -15.39 -5.68 -20.74
C ILE A 124 -15.79 -4.26 -20.37
N GLY A 125 -16.12 -4.04 -19.10
CA GLY A 125 -16.57 -2.76 -18.59
C GLY A 125 -15.86 -2.35 -17.31
N ILE A 126 -15.74 -1.03 -17.16
CA ILE A 126 -15.08 -0.36 -16.02
C ILE A 126 -16.10 0.53 -15.28
N PRO A 127 -15.77 1.11 -14.11
CA PRO A 127 -16.71 1.92 -13.36
C PRO A 127 -17.36 3.03 -14.20
N GLY A 128 -18.68 3.15 -14.10
CA GLY A 128 -19.49 4.09 -14.88
C GLY A 128 -19.99 3.58 -16.22
N ASP A 129 -19.54 2.41 -16.69
CA ASP A 129 -20.13 1.75 -17.86
C ASP A 129 -21.47 1.09 -17.51
N ARG A 130 -22.31 0.94 -18.54
CA ARG A 130 -23.56 0.20 -18.47
C ARG A 130 -23.50 -0.97 -19.43
N ILE A 131 -23.79 -2.17 -18.95
CA ILE A 131 -23.72 -3.39 -19.75
C ILE A 131 -25.02 -4.18 -19.67
N LYS A 132 -25.51 -4.63 -20.82
CA LYS A 132 -26.58 -5.61 -20.87
C LYS A 132 -26.01 -7.02 -20.66
N PRO A 133 -26.37 -7.73 -19.59
CA PRO A 133 -25.86 -9.07 -19.34
C PRO A 133 -26.43 -10.08 -20.36
N LEU A 134 -25.80 -11.25 -20.44
CA LEU A 134 -26.32 -12.38 -21.22
C LEU A 134 -27.58 -12.97 -20.54
N PRO A 135 -28.50 -13.58 -21.32
CA PRO A 135 -29.69 -14.23 -20.78
C PRO A 135 -29.36 -15.20 -19.63
N GLY A 136 -30.22 -15.19 -18.60
CA GLY A 136 -30.04 -16.02 -17.40
C GLY A 136 -29.12 -15.42 -16.34
N TYR A 137 -28.79 -14.13 -16.43
CA TYR A 137 -28.11 -13.41 -15.34
C TYR A 137 -29.00 -13.36 -14.08
N PRO A 138 -28.47 -13.67 -12.87
CA PRO A 138 -29.28 -13.69 -11.66
C PRO A 138 -29.94 -12.34 -11.31
N GLY A 139 -29.35 -11.22 -11.77
CA GLY A 139 -29.91 -9.88 -11.58
C GLY A 139 -30.98 -9.48 -12.61
N GLY A 140 -31.42 -10.40 -13.48
CA GLY A 140 -32.42 -10.15 -14.52
C GLY A 140 -31.83 -9.69 -15.86
N ASP A 141 -32.71 -9.28 -16.77
CA ASP A 141 -32.34 -8.81 -18.12
C ASP A 141 -32.04 -7.30 -18.17
N ASP A 142 -32.15 -6.62 -17.03
CA ASP A 142 -31.90 -5.19 -16.91
C ASP A 142 -30.41 -4.86 -17.09
N PRO A 143 -30.07 -3.75 -17.78
CA PRO A 143 -28.68 -3.35 -17.91
C PRO A 143 -28.07 -2.99 -16.55
N VAL A 144 -26.88 -3.53 -16.29
CA VAL A 144 -26.13 -3.34 -15.05
C VAL A 144 -25.17 -2.17 -15.20
N ILE A 145 -25.19 -1.24 -14.25
CA ILE A 145 -24.19 -0.17 -14.13
C ILE A 145 -23.05 -0.69 -13.26
N ILE A 146 -21.81 -0.51 -13.73
CA ILE A 146 -20.63 -0.97 -13.02
C ILE A 146 -20.26 0.05 -11.92
N PRO A 147 -20.24 -0.35 -10.64
CA PRO A 147 -19.98 0.56 -9.54
C PRO A 147 -18.50 0.89 -9.39
N TYR A 148 -18.21 1.87 -8.53
CA TYR A 148 -16.84 2.25 -8.17
C TYR A 148 -16.03 1.04 -7.70
N ASN A 149 -14.75 1.01 -8.10
CA ASN A 149 -13.80 -0.04 -7.74
C ASN A 149 -14.25 -1.47 -8.12
N HIS A 150 -15.14 -1.60 -9.10
CA HIS A 150 -15.52 -2.88 -9.69
C HIS A 150 -15.27 -2.89 -11.20
N VAL A 151 -15.22 -4.08 -11.79
CA VAL A 151 -15.10 -4.32 -13.23
C VAL A 151 -16.00 -5.47 -13.65
N TRP A 152 -16.49 -5.41 -14.88
CA TRP A 152 -17.22 -6.51 -15.51
C TRP A 152 -16.26 -7.31 -16.38
N VAL A 153 -16.16 -8.61 -16.14
CA VAL A 153 -15.24 -9.49 -16.87
C VAL A 153 -15.98 -10.62 -17.57
N GLU A 154 -15.58 -10.95 -18.78
CA GLU A 154 -16.17 -12.03 -19.56
C GLU A 154 -15.08 -12.89 -20.21
N GLY A 155 -15.43 -14.15 -20.51
CA GLY A 155 -14.58 -15.01 -21.33
C GLY A 155 -14.84 -14.81 -22.83
N ASP A 156 -13.82 -15.03 -23.65
CA ASP A 156 -13.92 -14.89 -25.11
C ASP A 156 -14.78 -16.00 -25.76
N ALA A 157 -15.09 -17.08 -25.03
CA ALA A 157 -15.91 -18.19 -25.54
C ALA A 157 -17.38 -17.82 -25.81
N ASN A 158 -17.83 -16.62 -25.38
CA ASN A 158 -19.19 -16.08 -25.55
C ASN A 158 -20.31 -17.10 -25.29
N SER A 159 -20.13 -17.95 -24.28
CA SER A 159 -21.06 -19.04 -23.97
C SER A 159 -21.06 -19.27 -22.47
N ARG A 160 -22.26 -19.26 -21.89
CA ARG A 160 -22.48 -19.39 -20.45
C ARG A 160 -21.96 -20.74 -19.92
N GLU A 161 -22.19 -21.83 -20.67
CA GLU A 161 -21.72 -23.17 -20.31
C GLU A 161 -20.18 -23.31 -20.32
N ARG A 162 -19.49 -22.53 -21.16
CA ARG A 162 -18.03 -22.59 -21.33
C ARG A 162 -17.27 -21.56 -20.52
N SER A 163 -17.95 -20.53 -20.00
CA SER A 163 -17.34 -19.43 -19.25
C SER A 163 -18.18 -19.06 -18.04
N MET A 164 -17.65 -19.39 -16.85
CA MET A 164 -18.12 -18.81 -15.59
C MET A 164 -17.44 -17.45 -15.40
N ASP A 165 -18.20 -16.38 -15.60
CA ASP A 165 -17.72 -14.99 -15.61
C ASP A 165 -18.75 -14.02 -15.01
N SER A 166 -18.64 -12.70 -15.24
CA SER A 166 -19.56 -11.71 -14.66
C SER A 166 -21.03 -11.93 -15.04
N ASN A 167 -21.34 -12.66 -16.12
CA ASN A 167 -22.72 -13.06 -16.40
C ASN A 167 -23.29 -14.07 -15.38
N TYR A 168 -22.46 -14.64 -14.51
CA TYR A 168 -22.88 -15.50 -13.40
C TYR A 168 -22.90 -14.78 -12.05
N PHE A 169 -21.86 -14.02 -11.72
CA PHE A 169 -21.68 -13.41 -10.40
C PHE A 169 -21.82 -11.88 -10.36
N GLY A 170 -21.93 -11.23 -11.52
CA GLY A 170 -21.98 -9.78 -11.64
C GLY A 170 -20.60 -9.12 -11.67
N PRO A 171 -20.53 -7.80 -11.40
CA PRO A 171 -19.28 -7.07 -11.38
C PRO A 171 -18.38 -7.51 -10.21
N ILE A 172 -17.08 -7.59 -10.44
CA ILE A 172 -16.08 -8.02 -9.45
C ILE A 172 -15.25 -6.85 -8.94
N SER A 173 -14.87 -6.86 -7.67
CA SER A 173 -13.98 -5.84 -7.12
C SER A 173 -12.60 -5.89 -7.79
N GLN A 174 -12.05 -4.71 -8.12
CA GLN A 174 -10.70 -4.58 -8.67
C GLN A 174 -9.63 -5.10 -7.70
N ASN A 175 -9.92 -5.17 -6.40
CA ASN A 175 -9.02 -5.73 -5.39
C ASN A 175 -8.85 -7.25 -5.49
N MET A 176 -9.79 -7.96 -6.14
CA MET A 176 -9.64 -9.39 -6.42
C MET A 176 -8.70 -9.65 -7.61
N VAL A 177 -8.37 -8.62 -8.38
CA VAL A 177 -7.43 -8.76 -9.50
C VAL A 177 -6.03 -9.00 -8.95
N PHE A 178 -5.48 -10.14 -9.33
CA PHE A 178 -4.13 -10.56 -8.99
C PHE A 178 -3.08 -9.90 -9.89
N GLY A 179 -3.37 -9.81 -11.20
CA GLY A 179 -2.46 -9.22 -12.18
C GLY A 179 -3.04 -9.11 -13.58
N LEU A 180 -2.32 -8.41 -14.46
CA LEU A 180 -2.62 -8.26 -15.88
C LEU A 180 -1.81 -9.23 -16.72
N VAL A 181 -2.42 -9.86 -17.72
CA VAL A 181 -1.70 -10.68 -18.69
C VAL A 181 -1.06 -9.78 -19.73
N ILE A 182 0.27 -9.88 -19.89
CA ILE A 182 1.05 -9.01 -20.77
C ILE A 182 1.66 -9.73 -21.96
N ALA A 183 1.89 -11.04 -21.86
CA ALA A 183 2.44 -11.83 -22.95
C ALA A 183 2.00 -13.29 -22.86
N VAL A 184 1.91 -13.94 -24.02
CA VAL A 184 1.78 -15.38 -24.17
C VAL A 184 3.16 -15.92 -24.51
N LEU A 185 3.65 -16.83 -23.69
CA LEU A 185 4.98 -17.43 -23.83
C LEU A 185 4.94 -18.76 -24.58
N THR A 186 3.77 -19.18 -25.07
CA THR A 186 3.61 -20.45 -25.80
C THR A 186 3.37 -20.15 -27.29
N PRO A 187 4.14 -20.78 -28.20
CA PRO A 187 5.33 -21.60 -27.93
C PRO A 187 6.51 -20.75 -27.42
N TRP A 188 7.38 -21.34 -26.59
CA TRP A 188 8.54 -20.65 -25.98
C TRP A 188 9.53 -20.06 -26.99
N THR A 189 9.47 -20.51 -28.24
CA THR A 189 10.28 -20.03 -29.36
C THR A 189 9.82 -18.68 -29.90
N SER A 190 8.58 -18.27 -29.66
CA SER A 190 8.02 -17.03 -30.18
C SER A 190 7.02 -16.43 -29.19
N PRO A 191 7.50 -15.81 -28.10
CA PRO A 191 6.62 -15.13 -27.16
C PRO A 191 5.91 -13.96 -27.86
N VAL A 192 4.60 -13.86 -27.66
CA VAL A 192 3.76 -12.82 -28.26
C VAL A 192 3.30 -11.86 -27.15
N ALA A 193 3.56 -10.57 -27.32
CA ALA A 193 3.01 -9.55 -26.43
C ALA A 193 1.50 -9.44 -26.66
N VAL A 194 0.73 -9.40 -25.58
CA VAL A 194 -0.73 -9.26 -25.66
C VAL A 194 -1.05 -7.80 -25.92
N ASN A 195 -1.42 -7.47 -27.16
CA ASN A 195 -2.03 -6.19 -27.48
C ASN A 195 -3.55 -6.29 -27.32
N TRP A 196 -4.07 -5.70 -26.24
CA TRP A 196 -5.48 -5.81 -25.90
C TRP A 196 -6.39 -4.94 -26.76
N ASP A 197 -5.87 -3.87 -27.36
CA ASP A 197 -6.67 -2.92 -28.17
C ASP A 197 -6.96 -3.44 -29.58
N GLU A 198 -6.05 -4.25 -30.15
CA GLU A 198 -6.14 -4.77 -31.52
C GLU A 198 -7.18 -5.89 -31.69
N HIS A 199 -7.56 -6.57 -30.60
CA HIS A 199 -8.42 -7.75 -30.68
C HIS A 199 -9.90 -7.39 -30.49
N ASP A 200 -10.73 -7.78 -31.45
CA ASP A 200 -12.18 -7.77 -31.27
C ASP A 200 -12.61 -8.99 -30.47
N TYR A 201 -13.41 -8.74 -29.43
CA TYR A 201 -13.97 -9.76 -28.56
C TYR A 201 -15.50 -9.68 -28.59
N PRO A 202 -16.21 -10.79 -28.32
CA PRO A 202 -17.64 -10.90 -28.58
C PRO A 202 -18.50 -9.79 -27.95
N ALA A 203 -18.16 -9.39 -26.72
CA ALA A 203 -18.86 -8.30 -26.05
C ALA A 203 -18.70 -6.94 -26.77
N LYS A 204 -17.52 -6.64 -27.34
CA LYS A 204 -17.25 -5.42 -28.12
C LYS A 204 -18.11 -5.37 -29.38
N THR A 205 -18.25 -6.50 -30.07
CA THR A 205 -19.06 -6.62 -31.30
C THR A 205 -20.56 -6.61 -31.04
N SER A 206 -20.99 -7.12 -29.89
CA SER A 206 -22.41 -7.30 -29.55
C SER A 206 -23.19 -6.00 -29.30
N GLY A 207 -22.51 -4.86 -29.12
CA GLY A 207 -23.15 -3.58 -28.79
C GLY A 207 -23.78 -3.53 -27.39
N ARG A 208 -23.55 -4.53 -26.53
CA ARG A 208 -24.12 -4.61 -25.17
C ARG A 208 -23.55 -3.59 -24.18
N LEU A 209 -22.43 -2.94 -24.51
CA LEU A 209 -21.69 -2.04 -23.63
C LEU A 209 -21.91 -0.58 -24.05
N GLU A 210 -22.53 0.19 -23.16
CA GLU A 210 -22.57 1.65 -23.23
C GLU A 210 -21.45 2.21 -22.33
N LYS A 211 -20.56 3.02 -22.91
CA LYS A 211 -19.36 3.51 -22.23
C LYS A 211 -19.65 4.79 -21.45
N ASP A 212 -19.11 4.88 -20.23
CA ASP A 212 -19.04 6.11 -19.43
C ASP A 212 -20.41 6.80 -19.20
N VAL A 213 -21.47 6.01 -19.02
CA VAL A 213 -22.85 6.50 -18.86
C VAL A 213 -23.04 7.23 -17.52
N VAL A 214 -22.45 6.70 -16.45
CA VAL A 214 -22.67 7.20 -15.07
C VAL A 214 -21.37 7.69 -14.47
N GLN A 215 -21.12 9.00 -14.49
CA GLN A 215 -19.89 9.59 -13.94
C GLN A 215 -19.79 9.43 -12.43
N GLN A 216 -20.91 9.48 -11.71
CA GLN A 216 -20.94 9.29 -10.26
C GLN A 216 -20.37 7.93 -9.84
N ALA A 217 -20.59 6.88 -10.64
CA ALA A 217 -20.07 5.54 -10.36
C ALA A 217 -18.54 5.43 -10.48
N LYS A 218 -17.84 6.47 -10.98
CA LYS A 218 -16.38 6.54 -10.99
C LYS A 218 -15.80 7.18 -9.74
N LEU A 219 -16.60 7.94 -9.00
CA LEU A 219 -16.17 8.63 -7.80
C LEU A 219 -16.09 7.64 -6.64
N ASP A 220 -15.10 7.84 -5.78
CA ASP A 220 -15.02 7.10 -4.53
C ASP A 220 -16.21 7.50 -3.65
N PRO A 221 -17.02 6.56 -3.13
CA PRO A 221 -18.15 6.90 -2.28
C PRO A 221 -17.74 7.70 -1.04
N ASP A 222 -16.52 7.50 -0.52
CA ASP A 222 -16.00 8.26 0.61
C ASP A 222 -15.67 9.71 0.21
N GLU A 223 -15.13 9.90 -1.00
CA GLU A 223 -14.91 11.24 -1.56
C GLU A 223 -16.23 11.94 -1.86
N GLU A 224 -17.22 11.22 -2.42
CA GLU A 224 -18.54 11.75 -2.72
C GLU A 224 -19.28 12.18 -1.43
N ALA A 225 -19.23 11.34 -0.38
CA ALA A 225 -19.79 11.67 0.93
C ALA A 225 -19.11 12.90 1.52
N SER A 226 -17.78 12.99 1.41
CA SER A 226 -17.01 14.15 1.88
C SER A 226 -17.31 15.43 1.10
N GLN A 227 -17.64 15.32 -0.19
CA GLN A 227 -18.05 16.46 -1.02
C GLN A 227 -19.46 16.93 -0.65
N LYS A 228 -20.39 15.99 -0.41
CA LYS A 228 -21.77 16.30 0.02
C LYS A 228 -21.83 16.92 1.40
N ASP A 229 -20.98 16.51 2.33
CA ASP A 229 -20.90 17.07 3.70
C ASP A 229 -19.90 18.24 3.80
N ASN A 230 -19.62 18.96 2.71
CA ASN A 230 -18.66 20.06 2.73
C ASN A 230 -19.29 21.33 3.38
N PRO A 231 -18.90 21.71 4.62
CA PRO A 231 -19.53 22.83 5.32
C PRO A 231 -19.24 24.19 4.65
N PHE A 232 -18.19 24.25 3.82
CA PHE A 232 -17.80 25.43 3.07
C PHE A 232 -18.66 25.65 1.83
N ALA A 233 -19.19 24.59 1.21
CA ALA A 233 -20.11 24.70 0.09
C ALA A 233 -21.51 25.14 0.54
N ASP A 234 -21.98 24.63 1.68
CA ASP A 234 -23.30 24.93 2.25
C ASP A 234 -23.37 26.29 2.98
N GLY A 235 -22.24 26.98 3.16
CA GLY A 235 -22.14 28.21 3.97
C GLY A 235 -22.19 28.00 5.50
N ARG A 236 -22.32 26.75 5.96
CA ARG A 236 -22.27 26.40 7.39
C ARG A 236 -20.96 26.82 8.06
N ALA A 237 -19.84 26.74 7.34
CA ALA A 237 -18.54 27.16 7.83
C ALA A 237 -18.50 28.65 8.23
N ALA A 238 -19.17 29.52 7.48
CA ALA A 238 -19.26 30.95 7.80
C ALA A 238 -20.11 31.19 9.06
N ILE A 239 -21.17 30.41 9.25
CA ILE A 239 -22.00 30.46 10.46
C ILE A 239 -21.21 29.95 11.67
N GLU A 240 -20.46 28.85 11.53
CA GLU A 240 -19.58 28.33 12.58
C GLU A 240 -18.53 29.38 12.97
N LEU A 241 -17.89 30.03 12.00
CA LEU A 241 -16.95 31.12 12.24
C LEU A 241 -17.59 32.28 13.03
N ALA A 242 -18.78 32.73 12.61
CA ALA A 242 -19.50 33.79 13.30
C ALA A 242 -19.87 33.39 14.74
N MET A 243 -20.27 32.14 14.96
CA MET A 243 -20.55 31.62 16.31
C MET A 243 -19.28 31.52 17.16
N MET A 244 -18.14 31.14 16.58
CA MET A 244 -16.87 31.07 17.30
C MET A 244 -16.42 32.45 17.78
N ARG A 245 -16.50 33.45 16.90
CA ARG A 245 -16.18 34.85 17.25
C ARG A 245 -17.07 35.37 18.38
N LYS A 246 -18.36 35.02 18.36
CA LYS A 246 -19.31 35.47 19.39
C LYS A 246 -19.11 34.80 20.75
N ASN A 247 -18.79 33.51 20.76
CA ASN A 247 -18.73 32.68 21.98
C ASN A 247 -17.29 32.28 22.36
N ARG A 248 -16.31 33.10 22.00
CA ARG A 248 -14.88 32.81 22.14
C ARG A 248 -14.48 32.41 23.56
N ASP A 249 -14.88 33.18 24.56
CA ASP A 249 -14.53 32.92 25.97
C ASP A 249 -15.11 31.58 26.46
N GLN A 250 -16.33 31.26 26.01
CA GLN A 250 -16.97 29.99 26.34
C GLN A 250 -16.22 28.82 25.69
N LEU A 251 -15.76 28.97 24.44
CA LEU A 251 -14.98 27.94 23.74
C LEU A 251 -13.67 27.63 24.46
N VAL A 252 -12.99 28.63 25.02
CA VAL A 252 -11.78 28.43 25.83
C VAL A 252 -12.05 27.50 27.02
N THR A 253 -13.16 27.72 27.73
CA THR A 253 -13.55 26.83 28.84
C THR A 253 -13.97 25.44 28.36
N MET A 254 -14.66 25.36 27.22
CA MET A 254 -15.13 24.11 26.64
C MET A 254 -13.99 23.24 26.08
N MET A 255 -12.86 23.83 25.69
CA MET A 255 -11.69 23.10 25.16
C MET A 255 -11.01 22.20 26.20
N ARG A 256 -11.37 22.31 27.48
CA ARG A 256 -10.97 21.32 28.50
C ARG A 256 -11.61 19.94 28.26
N ASP A 257 -12.75 19.88 27.58
CA ASP A 257 -13.42 18.64 27.20
C ASP A 257 -12.81 18.08 25.91
N ARG A 258 -12.29 16.84 25.99
CA ARG A 258 -11.64 16.15 24.86
C ARG A 258 -12.55 15.98 23.65
N SER A 259 -13.85 15.76 23.85
CA SER A 259 -14.82 15.61 22.76
C SER A 259 -15.00 16.92 21.99
N LYS A 260 -15.16 18.02 22.73
CA LYS A 260 -15.31 19.36 22.14
C LYS A 260 -14.02 19.84 21.47
N PHE A 261 -12.88 19.57 22.10
CA PHE A 261 -11.57 19.82 21.50
C PHE A 261 -11.39 19.06 20.17
N ASN A 262 -11.68 17.75 20.15
CA ASN A 262 -11.58 16.95 18.93
C ASN A 262 -12.49 17.48 17.81
N ARG A 263 -13.69 17.99 18.16
CA ARG A 263 -14.58 18.64 17.19
C ARG A 263 -13.95 19.89 16.58
N LEU A 264 -13.41 20.80 17.41
CA LEU A 264 -12.74 22.02 16.93
C LEU A 264 -11.49 21.70 16.10
N LYS A 265 -10.71 20.70 16.52
CA LYS A 265 -9.58 20.19 15.76
C LYS A 265 -9.99 19.62 14.40
N GLY A 266 -11.09 18.88 14.34
CA GLY A 266 -11.64 18.39 13.08
C GLY A 266 -12.06 19.53 12.13
N ILE A 267 -12.64 20.61 12.66
CA ILE A 267 -12.97 21.81 11.88
C ILE A 267 -11.69 22.47 11.33
N TYR A 268 -10.65 22.59 12.16
CA TYR A 268 -9.33 23.12 11.75
C TYR A 268 -8.70 22.31 10.61
N GLU A 269 -8.67 20.98 10.74
CA GLU A 269 -8.10 20.08 9.73
C GLU A 269 -8.85 20.17 8.39
N ARG A 270 -10.18 20.28 8.43
CA ARG A 270 -11.00 20.49 7.22
C ARG A 270 -10.69 21.83 6.56
N ALA A 271 -10.61 22.90 7.34
CA ALA A 271 -10.29 24.24 6.82
C ALA A 271 -8.90 24.29 6.18
N GLN A 272 -7.89 23.67 6.81
CA GLN A 272 -6.57 23.50 6.20
C GLN A 272 -6.63 22.72 4.88
N THR A 273 -7.45 21.68 4.82
CA THR A 273 -7.61 20.86 3.60
C THR A 273 -8.25 21.67 2.47
N GLU A 274 -9.26 22.49 2.76
CA GLU A 274 -9.86 23.40 1.77
C GLU A 274 -8.88 24.49 1.29
N LEU A 275 -8.06 25.05 2.19
CA LEU A 275 -6.98 25.97 1.80
C LEU A 275 -5.97 25.32 0.85
N ARG A 276 -5.65 24.04 1.07
CA ARG A 276 -4.76 23.26 0.18
C ARG A 276 -5.40 22.96 -1.18
N ARG A 277 -6.73 22.73 -1.23
CA ARG A 277 -7.47 22.53 -2.49
C ARG A 277 -7.48 23.78 -3.36
N GLY A 278 -7.49 24.97 -2.74
CA GLY A 278 -7.31 26.24 -3.44
C GLY A 278 -8.58 26.80 -4.12
N ASN A 279 -9.78 26.38 -3.68
CA ASN A 279 -11.04 26.95 -4.15
C ASN A 279 -11.15 28.44 -3.77
N LYS A 280 -11.28 29.34 -4.75
CA LYS A 280 -11.31 30.80 -4.51
C LYS A 280 -12.44 31.24 -3.59
N GLU A 281 -13.64 30.67 -3.74
CA GLU A 281 -14.83 31.06 -3.00
C GLU A 281 -14.74 30.68 -1.51
N SER A 282 -14.28 29.46 -1.21
CA SER A 282 -14.18 28.96 0.16
C SER A 282 -12.89 29.39 0.87
N ARG A 283 -11.90 29.92 0.13
CA ARG A 283 -10.57 30.24 0.66
C ARG A 283 -10.60 31.27 1.77
N GLU A 284 -11.38 32.34 1.60
CA GLU A 284 -11.47 33.45 2.56
C GLU A 284 -12.02 32.96 3.91
N VAL A 285 -13.18 32.28 3.86
CA VAL A 285 -13.82 31.68 5.04
C VAL A 285 -12.89 30.66 5.70
N ALA A 286 -12.21 29.82 4.90
CA ALA A 286 -11.29 28.82 5.43
C ALA A 286 -10.06 29.46 6.10
N SER A 287 -9.50 30.54 5.55
CA SER A 287 -8.39 31.27 6.19
C SER A 287 -8.82 31.90 7.51
N GLU A 288 -9.97 32.56 7.55
CA GLU A 288 -10.47 33.18 8.77
C GLU A 288 -10.78 32.15 9.87
N LEU A 289 -11.34 30.99 9.49
CA LEU A 289 -11.62 29.90 10.42
C LEU A 289 -10.33 29.30 10.99
N VAL A 290 -9.30 29.14 10.15
CA VAL A 290 -7.97 28.67 10.58
C VAL A 290 -7.36 29.66 11.57
N GLU A 291 -7.39 30.95 11.27
CA GLU A 291 -6.84 31.99 12.14
C GLU A 291 -7.55 32.04 13.51
N GLU A 292 -8.88 32.02 13.52
CA GLU A 292 -9.64 32.03 14.79
C GLU A 292 -9.34 30.78 15.63
N LEU A 293 -9.24 29.60 15.01
CA LEU A 293 -8.93 28.36 15.69
C LEU A 293 -7.48 28.32 16.21
N GLN A 294 -6.52 28.86 15.46
CA GLN A 294 -5.13 28.97 15.93
C GLN A 294 -5.04 29.82 17.19
N VAL A 295 -5.71 30.98 17.18
CA VAL A 295 -5.74 31.89 18.34
C VAL A 295 -6.44 31.22 19.54
N LEU A 296 -7.51 30.46 19.29
CA LEU A 296 -8.16 29.64 20.31
C LEU A 296 -7.20 28.59 20.89
N PHE A 297 -6.48 27.83 20.07
CA PHE A 297 -5.54 26.82 20.57
C PHE A 297 -4.40 27.45 21.39
N GLU A 298 -3.84 28.57 20.93
CA GLU A 298 -2.81 29.31 21.68
C GLU A 298 -3.32 29.80 23.03
N SER A 299 -4.58 30.23 23.12
CA SER A 299 -5.17 30.70 24.38
C SER A 299 -5.26 29.62 25.47
N VAL A 300 -5.26 28.34 25.08
CA VAL A 300 -5.26 27.17 25.99
C VAL A 300 -3.84 26.65 26.26
N GLY A 301 -2.81 27.26 25.66
CA GLY A 301 -1.42 26.80 25.77
C GLY A 301 -1.12 25.60 24.88
N LEU A 302 -1.78 25.50 23.72
CA LEU A 302 -1.43 24.56 22.66
C LEU A 302 -0.66 25.29 21.55
N ASN A 303 0.03 24.53 20.69
CA ASN A 303 0.57 25.07 19.45
C ASN A 303 -0.56 25.49 18.51
N LYS A 304 -0.22 26.28 17.47
CA LYS A 304 -1.15 26.66 16.38
C LYS A 304 -1.85 25.47 15.73
N ASP A 305 -1.21 24.31 15.72
CA ASP A 305 -1.78 23.07 15.17
C ASP A 305 -2.65 22.28 16.16
N GLY A 306 -2.90 22.83 17.35
CA GLY A 306 -3.61 22.17 18.44
C GLY A 306 -2.80 21.06 19.12
N SER A 307 -1.51 20.90 18.80
CA SER A 307 -0.63 19.95 19.48
C SER A 307 -0.17 20.50 20.84
N PRO A 308 0.03 19.65 21.86
CA PRO A 308 0.51 20.11 23.16
C PRO A 308 1.92 20.69 23.04
N ILE A 309 2.15 21.81 23.73
CA ILE A 309 3.48 22.41 23.84
C ILE A 309 4.34 21.44 24.66
N PRO A 310 5.52 21.00 24.16
CA PRO A 310 6.40 20.16 24.93
C PRO A 310 6.80 20.89 26.22
N PRO A 311 6.82 20.21 27.39
CA PRO A 311 7.26 20.84 28.62
C PRO A 311 8.68 21.37 28.42
N ALA A 312 8.93 22.62 28.82
CA ALA A 312 10.27 23.17 28.82
C ALA A 312 11.19 22.23 29.63
N MET A 313 12.33 21.83 29.07
CA MET A 313 13.34 20.98 29.74
C MET A 313 14.08 21.69 30.89
N GLY A 314 13.37 22.48 31.70
CA GLY A 314 13.95 23.41 32.67
C GLY A 314 13.46 23.28 34.11
N SER A 315 12.63 22.30 34.47
CA SER A 315 12.11 22.20 35.86
C SER A 315 11.88 20.78 36.39
N LEU A 316 12.62 19.79 35.90
CA LEU A 316 12.79 18.55 36.66
C LEU A 316 13.82 18.78 37.77
N GLY A 317 13.34 19.13 38.98
CA GLY A 317 14.11 18.98 40.22
C GLY A 317 14.49 20.27 40.96
N GLN A 318 13.51 21.07 41.38
CA GLN A 318 13.67 21.96 42.54
C GLN A 318 12.46 21.79 43.48
N GLY A 319 12.30 20.55 43.96
CA GLY A 319 11.63 20.25 45.22
C GLY A 319 12.74 20.02 46.24
N GLY A 320 12.68 20.73 47.35
CA GLY A 320 13.84 21.04 48.19
C GLY A 320 14.56 19.83 48.77
N GLU A 321 15.88 19.82 48.60
CA GLU A 321 16.85 19.30 49.55
C GLU A 321 18.26 19.71 49.06
N ASN A 322 19.00 20.39 49.94
CA ASN A 322 20.46 20.43 50.01
C ASN A 322 21.26 21.55 49.31
N GLU A 323 21.12 22.80 49.79
CA GLU A 323 22.22 23.79 49.73
C GLU A 323 23.54 23.21 50.28
N GLN A 324 23.45 22.33 51.28
CA GLN A 324 24.62 21.65 51.85
C GLN A 324 25.28 20.66 50.87
N GLN A 325 24.51 19.96 50.02
CA GLN A 325 25.09 19.06 49.02
C GLN A 325 25.67 19.84 47.85
N ASP A 326 25.08 20.97 47.48
CA ASP A 326 25.64 21.84 46.45
C ASP A 326 26.94 22.51 46.92
N LEU A 327 27.00 22.96 48.17
CA LEU A 327 28.24 23.41 48.82
C LEU A 327 29.30 22.30 48.88
N GLU A 328 28.89 21.06 49.18
CA GLU A 328 29.80 19.91 49.23
C GLU A 328 30.31 19.52 47.84
N ARG A 329 29.45 19.57 46.81
CA ARG A 329 29.84 19.38 45.40
C ARG A 329 30.83 20.44 44.95
N GLN A 330 30.58 21.71 45.26
CA GLN A 330 31.49 22.80 44.91
C GLN A 330 32.85 22.66 45.62
N LYS A 331 32.87 22.22 46.88
CA LYS A 331 34.12 21.90 47.59
C LYS A 331 34.88 20.75 46.92
N ARG A 332 34.20 19.66 46.57
CA ARG A 332 34.82 18.51 45.87
C ARG A 332 35.35 18.90 44.49
N LEU A 333 34.64 19.76 43.76
CA LEU A 333 35.06 20.27 42.46
C LEU A 333 36.34 21.11 42.57
N LYS A 334 36.42 22.00 43.56
CA LYS A 334 37.64 22.79 43.84
C LYS A 334 38.84 21.90 44.17
N VAL A 335 38.64 20.87 44.99
CA VAL A 335 39.71 19.91 45.34
C VAL A 335 40.20 19.14 44.12
N TYR A 336 39.28 18.70 43.25
CA TYR A 336 39.63 18.00 42.01
C TYR A 336 40.45 18.88 41.06
N LEU A 337 40.02 20.13 40.85
CA LEU A 337 40.74 21.08 39.99
C LEU A 337 42.11 21.45 40.56
N ALA A 338 42.23 21.62 41.88
CA ALA A 338 43.53 21.85 42.52
C ALA A 338 44.50 20.68 42.31
N ARG A 339 44.00 19.44 42.38
CA ARG A 339 44.80 18.23 42.13
C ARG A 339 45.22 18.09 40.66
N GLN A 340 44.35 18.49 39.73
CA GLN A 340 44.70 18.59 38.30
C GLN A 340 45.79 19.63 38.06
N HIS A 341 45.73 20.79 38.73
CA HIS A 341 46.76 21.82 38.64
C HIS A 341 48.11 21.40 39.25
N GLN A 342 48.11 20.61 40.33
CA GLN A 342 49.34 20.03 40.88
C GLN A 342 49.96 19.00 39.92
N HIS A 343 49.16 18.10 39.34
CA HIS A 343 49.64 17.16 38.32
C HIS A 343 50.14 17.85 37.04
N SER A 344 49.59 19.00 36.66
CA SER A 344 50.11 19.77 35.53
C SER A 344 51.41 20.50 35.83
N ASN A 345 51.69 20.85 37.10
CA ASN A 345 52.95 21.49 37.49
C ASN A 345 54.08 20.47 37.73
N GLU A 346 53.79 19.29 38.27
CA GLU A 346 54.79 18.23 38.46
C GLU A 346 55.26 17.60 37.13
N GLY A 347 54.47 17.72 36.05
CA GLY A 347 54.85 17.28 34.71
C GLY A 347 55.76 18.25 33.93
N ILE A 348 56.15 19.38 34.52
CA ILE A 348 56.99 20.41 33.87
C ILE A 348 58.40 20.49 34.52
N GLU A 349 58.62 19.90 35.70
CA GLU A 349 59.93 19.88 36.38
C GLU A 349 60.70 18.54 36.31
N SER A 350 60.30 17.60 35.43
CA SER A 350 61.06 16.37 35.14
C SER A 350 61.75 16.37 33.78
#